data_AF-A0A372MAM9-F1
#
_entry.id   AF-A0A372MAM9-F1
#
_cell.length_a   1.000
_cell.length_b   1.000
_cell.length_c   1.000
_cell.angle_alpha   90.00
_cell.angle_beta   90.00
_cell.angle_gamma   90.00
#
_symmetry.space_group_name_H-M   'P 1'
#
loop_
_entity.id
_entity.type
_entity.pdbx_description
1 polymer ?
#
loop_
_entity_poly.entity_id
_entity_poly.type
_entity_poly.pdbx_seq_one_letter_code
_entity_poly.pdbx_strand_id
1 'polypeptide(L)'
;MPSGSVPAVVRDFDAKRKWYGSDGLWVAEPGLLDPADGGGADKDAYRTKYASITLDGQGRATDERGAPRVEAERLGGGGSDSVRGSTGGFATGDGGRQWWPTIIQFPGPGCWRVTETLGATEVRFTVHVPEA
;
A
#
# COMPACT_ATOMS: atom_id res chain seq x y z
N MET A 1 -13.23 4.15 -14.14
CA MET A 1 -13.27 2.80 -14.72
C MET A 1 -14.09 1.92 -13.77
N PRO A 2 -15.11 1.17 -14.24
CA PRO A 2 -15.69 0.14 -13.41
C PRO A 2 -14.58 -0.87 -13.08
N SER A 3 -14.49 -1.26 -11.82
CA SER A 3 -13.57 -2.28 -11.31
C SER A 3 -13.66 -3.54 -12.18
N GLY A 4 -12.62 -3.80 -12.99
CA GLY A 4 -12.33 -5.17 -13.37
C GLY A 4 -12.29 -5.98 -12.08
N SER A 5 -13.08 -7.06 -12.03
CA SER A 5 -13.26 -7.88 -10.84
C SER A 5 -11.92 -8.16 -10.15
N VAL A 6 -11.83 -7.86 -8.86
CA VAL A 6 -10.66 -8.19 -8.03
C VAL A 6 -10.28 -9.66 -8.28
N PRO A 7 -9.04 -9.96 -8.71
CA PRO A 7 -8.61 -11.33 -9.01
C PRO A 7 -8.81 -12.26 -7.82
N ALA A 8 -9.10 -13.53 -8.07
CA ALA A 8 -9.35 -14.51 -7.01
C ALA A 8 -8.20 -14.55 -6.00
N VAL A 9 -6.94 -14.57 -6.45
CA VAL A 9 -5.76 -14.56 -5.56
C VAL A 9 -5.71 -13.35 -4.61
N VAL A 10 -6.21 -12.19 -5.07
CA VAL A 10 -6.25 -10.95 -4.28
C VAL A 10 -7.45 -10.98 -3.32
N ARG A 11 -8.62 -11.38 -3.81
CA ARG A 11 -9.83 -11.51 -2.98
C ARG A 11 -9.66 -12.56 -1.89
N ASP A 12 -9.08 -13.70 -2.22
CA ASP A 12 -8.94 -14.84 -1.32
C ASP A 12 -7.81 -14.61 -0.29
N PHE A 13 -6.93 -13.63 -0.52
CA PHE A 13 -5.96 -13.17 0.47
C PHE A 13 -6.64 -12.62 1.73
N ASP A 14 -7.63 -11.76 1.54
CA ASP A 14 -8.49 -11.21 2.60
C ASP A 14 -9.81 -10.71 1.99
N ALA A 15 -10.84 -11.56 2.06
CA ALA A 15 -12.15 -11.30 1.47
C ALA A 15 -12.93 -10.18 2.17
N LYS A 16 -12.51 -9.77 3.37
CA LYS A 16 -13.15 -8.68 4.12
C LYS A 16 -12.54 -7.32 3.79
N ARG A 17 -11.38 -7.31 3.15
CA ARG A 17 -10.64 -6.08 2.84
C ARG A 17 -11.02 -5.54 1.48
N LYS A 18 -11.06 -4.22 1.35
CA LYS A 18 -11.15 -3.58 0.04
C LYS A 18 -9.78 -3.59 -0.63
N TRP A 19 -9.80 -3.81 -1.93
CA TRP A 19 -8.62 -3.87 -2.78
C TRP A 19 -8.76 -2.89 -3.93
N TYR A 20 -7.67 -2.23 -4.27
CA TYR A 20 -7.57 -1.28 -5.37
C TYR A 20 -6.41 -1.68 -6.26
N GLY A 21 -6.58 -1.64 -7.58
CA GLY A 21 -5.51 -2.06 -8.46
C GLY A 21 -5.95 -2.31 -9.89
N SER A 22 -4.97 -2.65 -10.70
CA SER A 22 -5.18 -3.16 -12.05
C SER A 22 -4.00 -4.04 -12.45
N ASP A 23 -4.22 -4.87 -13.45
CA ASP A 23 -3.18 -5.70 -14.07
C ASP A 23 -2.37 -6.47 -13.02
N GLY A 24 -1.09 -6.14 -12.90
CA GLY A 24 -0.15 -6.82 -12.02
C GLY A 24 0.02 -6.20 -10.64
N LEU A 25 -0.73 -5.17 -10.25
CA LEU A 25 -0.52 -4.48 -8.97
C LEU A 25 -1.86 -4.22 -8.26
N TRP A 26 -1.96 -4.73 -7.03
CA TRP A 26 -3.13 -4.61 -6.17
C TRP A 26 -2.72 -4.22 -4.77
N VAL A 27 -3.40 -3.24 -4.18
CA VAL A 27 -3.11 -2.70 -2.84
C VAL A 27 -4.34 -2.84 -1.97
N ALA A 28 -4.13 -3.31 -0.74
CA ALA A 28 -5.17 -3.34 0.26
C ALA A 28 -5.49 -1.92 0.75
N GLU A 29 -6.74 -1.66 1.14
CA GLU A 29 -7.14 -0.40 1.78
C GLU A 29 -6.19 -0.08 2.96
N PRO A 30 -5.45 1.05 2.89
CA PRO A 30 -4.53 1.45 3.94
C PRO A 30 -5.32 1.81 5.19
N GLY A 31 -4.93 1.22 6.32
CA GLY A 31 -5.34 1.70 7.64
C GLY A 31 -4.23 2.53 8.25
N LEU A 32 -4.56 3.68 8.86
CA LEU A 32 -3.62 4.32 9.76
C LEU A 32 -3.42 3.42 10.99
N LEU A 33 -2.17 3.27 11.39
CA LEU A 33 -1.83 2.64 12.66
C LEU A 33 -1.98 3.69 13.75
N ASP A 34 -2.57 3.29 14.88
CA ASP A 34 -2.53 4.10 16.08
C ASP A 34 -1.05 4.26 16.51
N PRO A 35 -0.57 5.48 16.81
CA PRO A 35 0.77 5.69 17.34
C PRO A 35 1.09 4.81 18.57
N ALA A 36 0.06 4.43 19.35
CA ALA A 36 0.20 3.51 20.49
C ALA A 36 0.55 2.06 20.09
N ASP A 37 0.17 1.61 18.89
CA ASP A 37 0.49 0.28 18.37
C ASP A 37 1.89 0.21 17.72
N GLY A 38 2.53 1.37 17.53
CA GLY A 38 3.89 1.51 17.03
C GLY A 38 4.95 1.25 18.11
N GLY A 39 5.13 0.00 18.53
CA GLY A 39 6.22 -0.37 19.42
C GLY A 39 7.60 0.03 18.83
N GLY A 40 8.25 1.06 19.37
CA GLY A 40 9.55 1.57 18.93
C GLY A 40 9.77 3.05 19.25
N ALA A 41 10.92 3.61 18.86
CA ALA A 41 11.32 5.01 19.08
C ALA A 41 10.47 6.05 18.31
N ASP A 42 9.44 5.61 17.59
CA ASP A 42 8.60 6.39 16.67
C ASP A 42 7.14 6.47 17.17
N LYS A 43 6.94 6.69 18.48
CA LYS A 43 5.60 6.82 19.09
C LYS A 43 4.79 8.04 18.59
N ASP A 44 5.40 8.87 17.76
CA ASP A 44 4.82 10.11 17.22
C ASP A 44 4.64 10.07 15.69
N ALA A 45 4.85 8.91 15.06
CA ALA A 45 4.86 8.80 13.60
C ALA A 45 3.49 8.40 13.03
N TYR A 46 2.84 9.33 12.31
CA TYR A 46 1.67 9.02 11.48
C TYR A 46 2.04 7.96 10.43
N ARG A 47 1.61 6.72 10.63
CA ARG A 47 2.05 5.58 9.81
C ARG A 47 0.88 4.80 9.26
N THR A 48 1.00 4.31 8.03
CA THR A 48 0.13 3.26 7.51
C THR A 48 0.94 2.01 7.19
N LYS A 49 0.30 0.85 7.35
CA LYS A 49 0.82 -0.45 6.93
C LYS A 49 -0.28 -1.24 6.24
N TYR A 50 0.03 -1.79 5.09
CA TYR A 50 -0.91 -2.57 4.30
C TYR A 50 -0.18 -3.58 3.41
N ALA A 51 -0.93 -4.42 2.70
CA ALA A 51 -0.40 -5.41 1.77
C ALA A 51 -0.47 -4.88 0.34
N SER A 52 0.63 -5.00 -0.40
CA SER A 52 0.64 -4.88 -1.86
C SER A 52 0.88 -6.26 -2.47
N ILE A 53 0.12 -6.64 -3.49
CA ILE A 53 0.23 -7.90 -4.20
C ILE A 53 0.63 -7.62 -5.64
N THR A 54 1.68 -8.29 -6.09
CA THR A 54 2.16 -8.26 -7.46
C THR A 54 1.76 -9.55 -8.17
N LEU A 55 1.18 -9.43 -9.37
CA LEU A 55 0.70 -10.57 -10.17
C LEU A 55 1.53 -10.79 -11.45
N ASP A 56 1.72 -12.06 -11.79
CA ASP A 56 2.29 -12.50 -13.08
C ASP A 56 1.27 -12.40 -14.22
N GLY A 57 1.69 -12.76 -15.44
CA GLY A 57 0.81 -12.77 -16.61
C GLY A 57 -0.33 -13.81 -16.55
N GLN A 58 -0.31 -14.72 -15.57
CA GLN A 58 -1.35 -15.71 -15.32
C GLN A 58 -2.26 -15.31 -14.16
N GLY A 59 -2.04 -14.14 -13.55
CA GLY A 59 -2.81 -13.65 -12.40
C GLY A 59 -2.46 -14.33 -11.08
N ARG A 60 -1.26 -14.92 -10.95
CA ARG A 60 -0.75 -15.51 -9.71
C ARG A 60 0.14 -14.52 -8.98
N ALA A 61 0.15 -14.58 -7.64
CA ALA A 61 1.07 -13.78 -6.85
C ALA A 61 2.53 -14.16 -7.17
N THR A 62 3.40 -13.17 -7.33
CA THR A 62 4.80 -13.38 -7.73
C THR A 62 5.70 -12.27 -7.20
N ASP A 63 6.95 -12.60 -6.87
CA ASP A 63 8.02 -11.64 -6.58
C ASP A 63 8.96 -11.38 -7.77
N GLU A 64 8.84 -12.14 -8.85
CA GLU A 64 9.72 -12.05 -10.04
C GLU A 64 9.67 -10.66 -10.70
N ARG A 65 8.58 -9.92 -10.50
CA ARG A 65 8.39 -8.55 -11.01
C ARG A 65 9.02 -7.48 -10.11
N GLY A 66 9.55 -7.87 -8.95
CA GLY A 66 10.07 -6.97 -7.93
C GLY A 66 8.97 -6.29 -7.10
N ALA A 67 9.41 -5.62 -6.04
CA ALA A 67 8.53 -4.87 -5.16
C ALA A 67 8.02 -3.59 -5.86
N PRO A 68 6.77 -3.16 -5.58
CA PRO A 68 6.28 -1.88 -6.08
C PRO A 68 7.07 -0.72 -5.45
N ARG A 69 7.32 0.33 -6.23
CA ARG A 69 7.82 1.61 -5.71
C ARG A 69 6.65 2.37 -5.10
N VAL A 70 6.84 2.94 -3.92
CA VAL A 70 5.80 3.63 -3.15
C VAL A 70 6.24 5.06 -2.87
N GLU A 71 5.40 6.01 -3.25
CA GLU A 71 5.62 7.44 -3.02
C GLU A 71 4.34 8.09 -2.51
N ALA A 72 4.47 9.10 -1.68
CA ALA A 72 3.35 9.90 -1.23
C ALA A 72 3.67 11.39 -1.29
N GLU A 73 2.70 12.18 -1.72
CA GLU A 73 2.80 13.64 -1.84
C GLU A 73 1.63 14.29 -1.11
N ARG A 74 1.90 15.33 -0.32
CA ARG A 74 0.88 16.08 0.39
C ARG A 74 0.05 16.91 -0.58
N LEU A 75 -1.28 16.83 -0.45
CA LEU A 75 -2.23 17.58 -1.25
C LEU A 75 -2.53 18.92 -0.56
N GLY A 76 -2.53 20.02 -1.32
CA GLY A 76 -3.11 21.31 -0.90
C GLY A 76 -2.29 22.13 0.10
N GLY A 77 -1.00 21.83 0.31
CA GLY A 77 -0.06 22.67 1.07
C GLY A 77 0.85 23.48 0.14
N GLY A 78 1.30 24.66 0.57
CA GLY A 78 2.25 25.50 -0.19
C GLY A 78 3.67 24.93 -0.32
N GLY A 79 3.90 23.68 0.11
CA GLY A 79 5.17 22.97 0.01
C GLY A 79 4.98 21.59 -0.62
N SER A 80 5.94 21.17 -1.45
CA SER A 80 6.03 19.84 -2.04
C SER A 80 6.52 18.82 -1.02
N ASP A 81 5.76 18.60 0.05
CA ASP A 81 6.09 17.55 1.00
C ASP A 81 5.88 16.20 0.32
N SER A 82 6.97 15.51 0.03
CA SER A 82 6.97 14.16 -0.54
C SER A 82 7.72 13.21 0.38
N VAL A 83 7.15 12.03 0.58
CA VAL A 83 7.81 10.94 1.30
C VAL A 83 7.87 9.68 0.45
N ARG A 84 8.92 8.89 0.66
CA ARG A 84 9.05 7.58 0.05
C ARG A 84 8.54 6.53 1.02
N GLY A 85 7.63 5.68 0.55
CA GLY A 85 7.24 4.48 1.27
C GLY A 85 8.32 3.40 1.19
N SER A 86 8.12 2.34 1.96
CA SER A 86 8.98 1.16 1.93
C SER A 86 8.17 -0.11 1.76
N THR A 87 8.70 -1.03 0.97
CA THR A 87 8.25 -2.41 0.89
C THR A 87 9.27 -3.27 1.63
N GLY A 88 8.79 -4.15 2.52
CA GLY A 88 9.61 -5.18 3.14
C GLY A 88 10.02 -6.27 2.14
N GLY A 89 10.61 -7.35 2.64
CA GLY A 89 10.82 -8.57 1.83
C GLY A 89 9.50 -9.20 1.42
N PHE A 90 9.52 -9.96 0.32
CA PHE A 90 8.33 -10.70 -0.14
C PHE A 90 7.93 -11.72 0.91
N ALA A 91 6.74 -11.53 1.48
CA ALA A 91 6.24 -12.33 2.58
C ALA A 91 5.38 -13.48 2.05
N THR A 92 5.52 -14.64 2.68
CA THR A 92 4.61 -15.78 2.52
C THR A 92 4.01 -16.10 3.88
N GLY A 93 2.71 -16.36 3.91
CA GLY A 93 1.97 -16.69 5.13
C GLY A 93 1.05 -17.88 4.93
N ASP A 94 0.33 -18.23 6.00
CA ASP A 94 -0.57 -19.38 6.01
C ASP A 94 -1.59 -19.33 4.87
N GLY A 95 -1.90 -20.51 4.32
CA GLY A 95 -2.79 -20.67 3.18
C GLY A 95 -2.18 -20.28 1.84
N GLY A 96 -0.85 -20.13 1.75
CA GLY A 96 -0.15 -19.77 0.51
C GLY A 96 -0.30 -18.29 0.14
N ARG A 97 -0.66 -17.44 1.09
CA ARG A 97 -0.77 -16.00 0.88
C ARG A 97 0.60 -15.40 0.65
N GLN A 98 0.72 -14.56 -0.36
CA GLN A 98 1.97 -13.91 -0.74
C GLN A 98 1.76 -12.41 -0.98
N TRP A 99 2.63 -11.57 -0.42
CA TRP A 99 2.49 -10.12 -0.51
C TRP A 99 3.79 -9.37 -0.19
N TRP A 100 3.83 -8.10 -0.55
CA TRP A 100 4.79 -7.12 -0.06
C TRP A 100 4.20 -6.38 1.14
N PRO A 101 4.82 -6.45 2.33
CA PRO A 101 4.45 -5.59 3.44
C PRO A 101 4.84 -4.15 3.11
N THR A 102 3.86 -3.26 2.96
CA THR A 102 4.09 -1.88 2.55
C THR A 102 3.85 -0.93 3.72
N ILE A 103 4.75 0.03 3.91
CA ILE A 103 4.73 1.01 5.00
C ILE A 103 4.99 2.41 4.45
N ILE A 104 4.21 3.38 4.90
CA ILE A 104 4.49 4.81 4.67
C ILE A 104 4.45 5.51 6.03
N GLN A 105 5.46 6.34 6.27
CA GLN A 105 5.55 7.25 7.41
C GLN A 105 5.34 8.67 6.91
N PHE A 106 4.28 9.30 7.39
CA PHE A 106 3.93 10.68 7.04
C PHE A 106 4.56 11.63 8.06
N PRO A 107 5.11 12.77 7.60
CA PRO A 107 5.75 13.76 8.48
C PRO A 107 4.72 14.57 9.30
N GLY A 108 3.43 14.47 8.97
CA GLY A 108 2.39 15.21 9.66
C GLY A 108 0.99 14.97 9.07
N PRO A 109 -0.03 15.60 9.68
CA PRO A 109 -1.41 15.48 9.26
C PRO A 109 -1.68 16.13 7.89
N GLY A 110 -2.75 15.66 7.25
CA GLY A 110 -3.22 16.14 5.95
C GLY A 110 -3.62 15.02 4.99
N CYS A 111 -4.02 15.41 3.80
CA CYS A 111 -4.32 14.48 2.72
C CYS A 111 -3.06 14.19 1.91
N TRP A 112 -2.73 12.91 1.76
CA TRP A 112 -1.57 12.45 1.03
C TRP A 112 -2.01 11.60 -0.16
N ARG A 113 -1.61 11.99 -1.37
CA ARG A 113 -1.76 11.14 -2.55
C ARG A 113 -0.62 10.13 -2.56
N VAL A 114 -0.96 8.86 -2.38
CA VAL A 114 -0.04 7.73 -2.51
C VAL A 114 -0.09 7.22 -3.94
N THR A 115 1.09 6.96 -4.49
CA THR A 115 1.29 6.36 -5.81
C THR A 115 2.17 5.13 -5.64
N GLU A 116 1.62 3.97 -6.02
CA GLU A 116 2.39 2.72 -6.15
C GLU A 116 2.59 2.38 -7.61
N THR A 117 3.83 2.03 -7.96
CA THR A 117 4.24 1.73 -9.33
C THR A 117 4.92 0.38 -9.45
N LEU A 118 4.50 -0.40 -10.45
CA LEU A 118 5.11 -1.66 -10.84
C LEU A 118 5.25 -1.70 -12.38
N GLY A 119 6.46 -1.45 -12.88
CA GLY A 119 6.67 -1.27 -14.32
C GLY A 119 5.82 -0.10 -14.84
N ALA A 120 4.90 -0.38 -15.77
CA ALA A 120 3.96 0.61 -16.31
C ALA A 120 2.63 0.72 -15.54
N THR A 121 2.37 -0.19 -14.60
CA THR A 121 1.14 -0.18 -13.79
C THR A 121 1.29 0.81 -12.65
N GLU A 122 0.26 1.63 -12.45
CA GLU A 122 0.20 2.62 -11.39
C GLU A 122 -1.13 2.52 -10.65
N VAL A 123 -1.05 2.51 -9.32
CA VAL A 123 -2.20 2.58 -8.42
C VAL A 123 -2.09 3.85 -7.59
N ARG A 124 -3.13 4.69 -7.64
CA ARG A 124 -3.19 5.95 -6.89
C ARG A 124 -4.38 5.96 -5.94
N PHE A 125 -4.15 6.40 -4.71
CA PHE A 125 -5.18 6.61 -3.70
C PHE A 125 -4.81 7.73 -2.75
N THR A 126 -5.77 8.22 -1.99
CA THR A 126 -5.56 9.27 -0.99
C THR A 126 -5.65 8.68 0.41
N VAL A 127 -4.68 8.99 1.25
CA VAL A 127 -4.70 8.72 2.69
C VAL A 127 -4.95 10.03 3.41
N HIS A 128 -5.98 10.08 4.25
CA HIS A 128 -6.20 11.20 5.16
C HIS A 128 -5.58 10.89 6.51
N VAL A 129 -4.58 11.69 6.90
CA VAL A 129 -3.93 11.63 8.20
C VAL A 129 -4.55 12.70 9.10
N PRO A 130 -5.32 12.33 10.14
CA PRO A 130 -5.99 13.30 11.00
C PRO A 130 -4.99 14.04 11.91
N GLU A 131 -5.36 15.24 12.34
CA GLU A 131 -4.70 15.91 13.46
C GLU A 131 -4.90 15.09 14.75
N ALA A 132 -3.93 15.16 15.66
CA ALA A 132 -3.98 14.48 16.95
C ALA A 132 -4.83 15.25 17.97
#